data_AF-A0A917TW35-F1
#
_entry.id   AF-A0A917TW35-F1
#
_cell.length_a   1.000
_cell.length_b   1.000
_cell.length_c   1.000
_cell.angle_alpha   90.00
_cell.angle_beta   90.00
_cell.angle_gamma   90.00
#
_symmetry.space_group_name_H-M   'P 1'
#
loop_
_entity.id
_entity.type
_entity.pdbx_description
1 polymer ?
#
loop_
_entity_poly.entity_id
_entity_poly.type
_entity_poly.pdbx_seq_one_letter_code
_entity_poly.pdbx_strand_id
1 'polypeptide(L)'
;MLNNPTWQDITNIRENLFQTYLKYWLDNEFFSFNWWVLLTLLFVIPIIWWILADKKRIFELLTYGLFVSALATLFDSLFMSMVLFGHKTRLIPILPPLLPYLTMIPFIYMLIYQWFSTLKSKIIATIILALILAYLAEPILVWMEIYDLQKWTHTYSFAVYLTLGIISKLLMMFLVKEEAKVVERRDYE
;
A
#
# COMPACT_ATOMS: atom_id res chain seq x y z
N MET A 1 32.31 -8.87 28.89
CA MET A 1 31.39 -9.73 28.10
C MET A 1 30.25 -8.82 27.68
N LEU A 2 29.98 -8.68 26.39
CA LEU A 2 28.78 -7.96 25.94
C LEU A 2 27.57 -8.79 26.39
N ASN A 3 26.70 -8.23 27.23
CA ASN A 3 25.42 -8.86 27.54
C ASN A 3 24.61 -8.88 26.23
N ASN A 4 24.50 -10.07 25.63
CA ASN A 4 23.66 -10.25 24.46
C ASN A 4 22.20 -10.06 24.86
N PRO A 5 21.41 -9.31 24.08
CA PRO A 5 20.00 -9.12 24.39
C PRO A 5 19.26 -10.46 24.40
N THR A 6 18.42 -10.66 25.40
CA THR A 6 17.57 -11.84 25.53
C THR A 6 16.22 -11.62 24.87
N TRP A 7 15.47 -12.70 24.62
CA TRP A 7 14.10 -12.59 24.12
C TRP A 7 13.17 -11.84 25.09
N GLN A 8 13.45 -11.92 26.38
CA GLN A 8 12.71 -11.21 27.41
C GLN A 8 12.94 -9.70 27.33
N ASP A 9 14.17 -9.26 27.06
CA ASP A 9 14.48 -7.84 26.85
C ASP A 9 13.69 -7.27 25.66
N ILE A 10 13.63 -8.02 24.56
CA ILE A 10 12.85 -7.63 23.36
C ILE A 10 11.35 -7.59 23.67
N THR A 11 10.84 -8.56 24.43
CA THR A 11 9.43 -8.63 24.80
C THR A 11 9.03 -7.44 25.67
N ASN A 12 9.84 -7.11 26.68
CA ASN A 12 9.63 -5.94 27.55
C ASN A 12 9.61 -4.63 26.76
N ILE A 13 10.50 -4.48 25.77
CA ILE A 13 10.53 -3.30 24.90
C ILE A 13 9.25 -3.21 24.05
N ARG A 14 8.77 -4.34 23.51
CA ARG A 14 7.54 -4.39 22.71
C ARG A 14 6.30 -4.03 23.54
N GLU A 15 6.22 -4.53 24.77
CA GLU A 15 5.13 -4.20 25.69
C GLU A 15 5.13 -2.71 26.00
N ASN A 16 6.28 -2.15 26.37
CA ASN A 16 6.40 -0.72 26.66
C ASN A 16 6.06 0.15 25.43
N LEU A 17 6.55 -0.23 24.24
CA LEU A 17 6.21 0.43 22.98
C LEU A 17 4.70 0.44 22.74
N PHE A 18 4.05 -0.72 22.89
CA PHE A 18 2.61 -0.84 22.68
C PHE A 18 1.82 0.03 23.66
N GLN A 19 2.14 -0.02 24.96
CA GLN A 19 1.44 0.77 25.98
C GLN A 19 1.63 2.27 25.77
N THR A 20 2.85 2.70 25.48
CA THR A 20 3.17 4.11 25.19
C THR A 20 2.42 4.59 23.95
N TYR A 21 2.41 3.78 22.89
CA TYR A 21 1.70 4.11 21.66
C TYR A 21 0.18 4.14 21.84
N LEU A 22 -0.40 3.17 22.56
CA LEU A 22 -1.84 3.12 22.81
C LEU A 22 -2.30 4.37 23.57
N LYS A 23 -1.55 4.80 24.59
CA LYS A 23 -1.83 6.03 25.32
C LYS A 23 -1.74 7.25 24.41
N TYR A 24 -0.65 7.38 23.65
CA TYR A 24 -0.51 8.45 22.67
C TYR A 24 -1.68 8.51 21.68
N TRP A 25 -2.09 7.35 21.17
CA TRP A 25 -3.19 7.24 20.22
C TRP A 25 -4.53 7.68 20.84
N LEU A 26 -4.86 7.22 22.06
CA LEU A 26 -6.10 7.61 22.74
C LEU A 26 -6.15 9.12 23.03
N ASP A 27 -5.03 9.69 23.46
CA ASP A 27 -4.95 11.07 23.91
C ASP A 27 -4.85 12.08 22.74
N ASN A 28 -4.24 11.69 21.62
CA ASN A 28 -3.88 12.62 20.53
C ASN A 28 -4.47 12.27 19.16
N GLU A 29 -4.74 10.99 18.89
CA GLU A 29 -5.14 10.53 17.55
C GLU A 29 -6.61 10.15 17.46
N PHE A 30 -7.18 9.55 18.50
CA PHE A 30 -8.55 9.07 18.45
C PHE A 30 -9.52 10.24 18.24
N PHE A 31 -10.29 10.18 17.15
CA PHE A 31 -11.16 11.26 16.67
C PHE A 31 -10.46 12.59 16.34
N SER A 32 -9.13 12.60 16.16
CA SER A 32 -8.43 13.74 15.59
C SER A 32 -8.85 14.00 14.15
N PHE A 33 -8.53 15.19 13.63
CA PHE A 33 -8.77 15.49 12.21
C PHE A 33 -8.08 14.47 11.28
N ASN A 34 -6.84 14.09 11.61
CA ASN A 34 -6.08 13.09 10.86
C ASN A 34 -6.76 11.72 10.85
N TRP A 35 -7.36 11.31 11.97
CA TRP A 35 -8.12 10.06 12.06
C TRP A 35 -9.33 10.06 11.13
N TRP A 36 -10.09 11.17 11.09
CA TRP A 36 -11.22 11.31 10.16
C TRP A 36 -10.80 11.34 8.70
N VAL A 37 -9.65 11.94 8.38
CA VAL A 37 -9.07 11.92 7.02
C VAL A 37 -8.75 10.49 6.60
N LEU A 38 -8.06 9.71 7.44
CA LEU A 38 -7.77 8.31 7.15
C LEU A 38 -9.04 7.47 7.00
N LEU A 39 -10.06 7.71 7.83
CA LEU A 39 -11.33 7.00 7.77
C LEU A 39 -12.06 7.32 6.46
N THR A 40 -12.04 8.59 6.05
CA THR A 40 -12.64 9.04 4.80
C THR A 40 -11.95 8.39 3.61
N LEU A 41 -10.61 8.37 3.57
CA LEU A 41 -9.84 7.72 2.51
C LEU A 41 -10.12 6.22 2.42
N LEU A 42 -10.29 5.54 3.56
CA LEU A 42 -10.61 4.12 3.64
C LEU A 42 -11.92 3.76 2.91
N PHE A 43 -12.95 4.60 3.00
CA PHE A 43 -14.25 4.33 2.38
C PHE A 43 -14.41 4.98 1.00
N VAL A 44 -13.98 6.22 0.84
CA VAL A 44 -14.21 6.99 -0.39
C VAL A 44 -13.48 6.37 -1.58
N ILE A 45 -12.23 5.93 -1.42
CA ILE A 45 -11.47 5.39 -2.55
C ILE A 45 -12.07 4.07 -3.08
N PRO A 46 -12.41 3.07 -2.24
CA PRO A 46 -13.10 1.87 -2.72
C PRO A 46 -14.48 2.15 -3.33
N ILE A 47 -15.25 3.11 -2.79
CA ILE A 47 -16.55 3.50 -3.35
C ILE A 47 -16.38 4.11 -4.75
N ILE A 48 -15.45 5.06 -4.90
CA ILE A 48 -15.15 5.67 -6.21
C ILE A 48 -14.71 4.60 -7.19
N TRP A 49 -13.79 3.70 -6.79
CA TRP A 49 -13.39 2.59 -7.63
C TRP A 49 -14.56 1.69 -8.00
N TRP A 50 -15.45 1.37 -7.05
CA TRP A 50 -16.61 0.52 -7.31
C TRP A 50 -17.54 1.13 -8.37
N ILE A 51 -17.72 2.45 -8.37
CA ILE A 51 -18.52 3.17 -9.37
C ILE A 51 -17.84 3.13 -10.75
N LEU A 52 -16.51 3.23 -10.80
CA LEU A 52 -15.73 3.34 -12.04
C LEU A 52 -15.25 1.99 -12.62
N ALA A 53 -15.29 0.91 -11.85
CA ALA A 53 -14.75 -0.38 -12.22
C ALA A 53 -15.58 -1.09 -13.31
N ASP A 54 -14.90 -1.57 -14.35
CA ASP A 54 -15.50 -2.45 -15.35
C ASP A 54 -15.88 -3.80 -14.74
N LYS A 55 -17.18 -3.98 -14.51
CA LYS A 55 -17.74 -5.19 -13.89
C LYS A 55 -17.55 -6.44 -14.72
N LYS A 56 -17.30 -6.32 -16.03
CA LYS A 56 -17.03 -7.48 -16.90
C LYS A 56 -15.67 -8.13 -16.62
N ARG A 57 -14.72 -7.34 -16.10
CA ARG A 57 -13.33 -7.77 -15.82
C ARG A 57 -13.04 -7.76 -14.32
N ILE A 58 -14.07 -7.85 -13.49
CA ILE A 58 -13.93 -7.67 -12.04
C ILE A 58 -12.94 -8.65 -11.41
N PHE A 59 -12.92 -9.91 -11.87
CA PHE A 59 -11.99 -10.91 -11.36
C PHE A 59 -10.53 -10.56 -11.68
N GLU A 60 -10.26 -10.13 -12.91
CA GLU A 60 -8.93 -9.68 -13.34
C GLU A 60 -8.48 -8.46 -12.55
N LEU A 61 -9.37 -7.49 -12.34
CA LEU A 61 -9.08 -6.28 -11.57
C LEU A 61 -8.80 -6.60 -10.10
N LEU A 62 -9.66 -7.38 -9.45
CA LEU A 62 -9.45 -7.79 -8.05
C LEU A 62 -8.16 -8.58 -7.89
N THR A 63 -7.84 -9.47 -8.82
CA THR A 63 -6.58 -10.22 -8.82
C THR A 63 -5.39 -9.27 -8.91
N TYR A 64 -5.42 -8.29 -9.82
CA TYR A 64 -4.38 -7.27 -9.92
C TYR A 64 -4.27 -6.43 -8.64
N GLY A 65 -5.40 -5.99 -8.09
CA GLY A 65 -5.47 -5.22 -6.84
C GLY A 65 -4.90 -5.99 -5.65
N LEU A 66 -5.19 -7.29 -5.55
CA LEU A 66 -4.64 -8.16 -4.51
C LEU A 66 -3.11 -8.27 -4.60
N PHE A 67 -2.55 -8.41 -5.80
CA PHE A 67 -1.10 -8.44 -5.97
C PHE A 67 -0.44 -7.12 -5.61
N VAL A 68 -1.02 -6.01 -6.05
CA VAL A 68 -0.55 -4.67 -5.68
C VAL A 68 -0.59 -4.50 -4.16
N SER A 69 -1.70 -4.89 -3.52
CA SER A 69 -1.86 -4.81 -2.08
C SER A 69 -0.82 -5.66 -1.35
N ALA A 70 -0.60 -6.89 -1.78
CA ALA A 70 0.37 -7.79 -1.15
C ALA A 70 1.80 -7.25 -1.23
N LEU A 71 2.21 -6.73 -2.40
CA LEU A 71 3.53 -6.12 -2.58
C LEU A 71 3.69 -4.83 -1.78
N ALA A 72 2.66 -3.97 -1.74
CA ALA A 72 2.66 -2.77 -0.91
C ALA A 72 2.84 -3.11 0.57
N THR A 73 2.04 -4.06 1.10
CA THR A 73 2.15 -4.53 2.49
C THR A 73 3.55 -5.05 2.81
N LEU A 74 4.14 -5.83 1.89
CA LEU A 74 5.46 -6.40 2.08
C LEU A 74 6.52 -5.30 2.16
N PHE A 75 6.57 -4.38 1.20
CA PHE A 75 7.54 -3.30 1.19
C PHE A 75 7.40 -2.38 2.40
N ASP A 76 6.17 -2.01 2.74
CA ASP A 76 5.89 -1.16 3.90
C ASP A 76 6.37 -1.81 5.20
N SER A 77 6.03 -3.08 5.41
CA SER A 77 6.45 -3.83 6.59
C SER A 77 7.97 -3.98 6.68
N LEU A 78 8.64 -4.21 5.55
CA LEU A 78 10.11 -4.31 5.49
C LEU A 78 10.77 -2.99 5.86
N PHE A 79 10.33 -1.87 5.27
CA PHE A 79 10.96 -0.56 5.47
C PHE A 79 10.64 0.04 6.85
N MET A 80 9.44 -0.18 7.38
CA MET A 80 9.13 0.18 8.77
C MET A 80 9.92 -0.66 9.77
N SER A 81 10.13 -1.95 9.51
CA SER A 81 10.99 -2.80 10.37
C SER A 81 12.44 -2.31 10.41
N MET A 82 12.89 -1.63 9.36
CA MET A 82 14.20 -0.96 9.27
C MET A 82 14.19 0.47 9.83
N VAL A 83 13.04 0.95 10.33
CA VAL A 83 12.85 2.31 10.88
C VAL A 83 13.24 3.40 9.86
N LEU A 84 12.92 3.16 8.58
CA LEU A 84 13.19 4.15 7.53
C LEU A 84 12.14 5.25 7.50
N PHE A 85 10.90 4.90 7.81
CA PHE A 85 9.77 5.81 7.99
C PHE A 85 8.78 5.19 8.98
N GLY A 86 7.78 5.96 9.39
CA GLY A 86 6.69 5.46 10.22
C GLY A 86 5.40 6.25 10.04
N HIS A 87 4.28 5.62 10.41
CA HIS A 87 2.98 6.28 10.47
C HIS A 87 2.71 6.73 11.91
N LYS A 88 2.50 8.04 12.11
CA LYS A 88 2.17 8.61 13.43
C LYS A 88 0.72 8.29 13.78
N THR A 89 -0.19 8.63 12.88
CA THR A 89 -1.61 8.34 13.00
C THR A 89 -1.94 6.94 12.49
N ARG A 90 -2.76 6.19 13.23
CA ARG A 90 -3.38 4.93 12.80
C ARG A 90 -4.88 5.00 13.00
N LEU A 91 -5.64 4.29 12.18
CA LEU A 91 -7.09 4.15 12.41
C LEU A 91 -7.41 3.27 13.61
N ILE A 92 -6.70 2.16 13.74
CA ILE A 92 -6.87 1.18 14.82
C ILE A 92 -5.47 0.92 15.40
N PRO A 93 -5.23 1.12 16.71
CA PRO A 93 -3.88 1.13 17.28
C PRO A 93 -3.21 -0.26 17.27
N ILE A 94 -4.01 -1.33 17.34
CA ILE A 94 -3.55 -2.72 17.34
C ILE A 94 -3.23 -3.20 15.92
N LEU A 95 -3.91 -2.64 14.92
CA LEU A 95 -3.70 -3.05 13.55
C LEU A 95 -2.49 -2.32 12.96
N PRO A 96 -1.83 -2.93 11.96
CA PRO A 96 -0.82 -2.22 11.21
C PRO A 96 -1.42 -0.92 10.63
N PRO A 97 -0.63 0.17 10.54
CA PRO A 97 -1.07 1.46 9.98
C PRO A 97 -1.65 1.37 8.57
N LEU A 98 -1.36 0.25 7.92
CA LEU A 98 -1.61 -0.09 6.53
C LEU A 98 -3.07 0.01 6.08
N LEU A 99 -4.09 -0.09 6.93
CA LEU A 99 -5.48 -0.22 6.45
C LEU A 99 -5.94 0.85 5.44
N PRO A 100 -5.75 2.17 5.67
CA PRO A 100 -6.14 3.20 4.70
C PRO A 100 -5.26 3.20 3.45
N TYR A 101 -3.97 2.92 3.62
CA TYR A 101 -2.98 2.91 2.54
C TYR A 101 -3.15 1.70 1.61
N LEU A 102 -3.55 0.55 2.18
CA LEU A 102 -3.92 -0.67 1.48
C LEU A 102 -5.26 -0.55 0.75
N THR A 103 -6.09 0.44 1.06
CA THR A 103 -7.25 0.75 0.22
C THR A 103 -6.97 1.84 -0.81
N MET A 104 -5.98 2.70 -0.59
CA MET A 104 -5.70 3.75 -1.57
C MET A 104 -4.89 3.23 -2.75
N ILE A 105 -3.74 2.58 -2.47
CA ILE A 105 -2.79 2.17 -3.50
C ILE A 105 -3.41 1.16 -4.48
N PRO A 106 -3.88 -0.04 -4.08
CA PRO A 106 -4.33 -1.03 -5.05
C PRO A 106 -5.54 -0.57 -5.86
N PHE A 107 -6.44 0.21 -5.28
CA PHE A 107 -7.62 0.71 -6.00
C PHE A 107 -7.25 1.74 -7.08
N ILE A 108 -6.32 2.66 -6.81
CA ILE A 108 -5.83 3.58 -7.84
C ILE A 108 -5.07 2.82 -8.93
N TYR A 109 -4.25 1.84 -8.57
CA TYR A 109 -3.55 1.00 -9.55
C TYR A 109 -4.53 0.20 -10.41
N MET A 110 -5.60 -0.35 -9.85
CA MET A 110 -6.66 -1.03 -10.61
C MET A 110 -7.32 -0.08 -11.63
N LEU A 111 -7.55 1.20 -11.29
CA LEU A 111 -8.06 2.20 -12.24
C LEU A 111 -7.11 2.42 -13.42
N ILE A 112 -5.82 2.60 -13.14
CA ILE A 112 -4.79 2.73 -14.19
C ILE A 112 -4.74 1.47 -15.07
N TYR A 113 -4.85 0.28 -14.45
CA TYR A 113 -4.77 -0.97 -15.18
C TYR A 113 -5.93 -1.17 -16.17
N GLN A 114 -7.15 -0.76 -15.81
CA GLN A 114 -8.31 -0.90 -16.70
C GLN A 114 -8.39 0.17 -17.81
N TRP A 115 -8.03 1.42 -17.52
CA TRP A 115 -8.23 2.53 -18.47
C TRP A 115 -7.22 2.58 -19.59
N PHE A 116 -6.01 2.08 -19.36
CA PHE A 116 -4.96 2.06 -20.37
C PHE A 116 -4.86 0.68 -21.00
N SER A 117 -4.97 0.58 -22.32
CA SER A 117 -4.97 -0.71 -23.04
C SER A 117 -3.57 -1.14 -23.50
N THR A 118 -2.72 -0.19 -23.88
CA THR A 118 -1.39 -0.49 -24.45
C THR A 118 -0.29 -0.56 -23.39
N LEU A 119 0.74 -1.38 -23.64
CA LEU A 119 1.87 -1.51 -22.70
C LEU A 119 2.54 -0.15 -22.42
N LYS A 120 2.74 0.66 -23.46
CA LYS A 120 3.36 2.00 -23.37
C LYS A 120 2.53 2.95 -22.52
N SER A 121 1.22 3.07 -22.81
CA SER A 121 0.34 3.96 -22.05
C SER A 121 0.22 3.55 -20.59
N LYS A 122 0.13 2.25 -20.30
CA LYS A 122 0.18 1.72 -18.93
C LYS A 122 1.47 2.13 -18.19
N ILE A 123 2.65 2.01 -18.83
CA ILE A 123 3.93 2.39 -18.20
C ILE A 123 3.97 3.89 -17.90
N ILE A 124 3.59 4.71 -18.87
CA ILE A 124 3.55 6.18 -18.70
C ILE A 124 2.61 6.55 -17.56
N ALA A 125 1.41 5.95 -17.52
CA ALA A 125 0.44 6.18 -16.46
C ALA A 125 0.95 5.73 -15.09
N THR A 126 1.68 4.61 -15.00
CA THR A 126 2.34 4.16 -13.76
C THR A 126 3.43 5.14 -13.31
N ILE A 127 4.24 5.68 -14.22
CA ILE A 127 5.27 6.68 -13.88
C ILE A 127 4.61 7.95 -13.34
N ILE A 128 3.57 8.45 -14.03
CA ILE A 128 2.82 9.63 -13.58
C ILE A 128 2.21 9.39 -12.20
N LEU A 129 1.58 8.23 -12.00
CA LEU A 129 1.01 7.87 -10.70
C LEU A 129 2.08 7.82 -9.60
N ALA A 130 3.22 7.19 -9.87
CA ALA A 130 4.33 7.12 -8.92
C ALA A 130 4.86 8.52 -8.57
N LEU A 131 4.94 9.44 -9.53
CA LEU A 131 5.30 10.84 -9.29
C LEU A 131 4.28 11.54 -8.39
N ILE A 132 2.99 11.39 -8.68
CA ILE A 132 1.91 11.98 -7.88
C ILE A 132 1.94 11.44 -6.46
N LEU A 133 2.06 10.12 -6.27
CA LEU A 133 2.08 9.53 -4.93
C LEU A 133 3.30 9.97 -4.12
N ALA A 134 4.49 9.92 -4.71
CA ALA A 134 5.73 10.22 -4.01
C ALA A 134 5.96 11.72 -3.76
N TYR A 135 5.58 12.60 -4.69
CA TYR A 135 5.93 14.02 -4.64
C TYR A 135 4.73 14.96 -4.46
N LEU A 136 3.51 14.42 -4.37
CA LEU A 136 2.33 15.22 -4.02
C LEU A 136 1.59 14.62 -2.82
N ALA A 137 1.15 13.36 -2.91
CA ALA A 137 0.34 12.75 -1.85
C ALA A 137 1.15 12.55 -0.55
N GLU A 138 2.35 11.97 -0.63
CA GLU A 138 3.20 11.78 0.54
C GLU A 138 3.62 13.08 1.23
N PRO A 139 4.10 14.13 0.53
CA PRO A 139 4.38 15.41 1.16
C PRO A 139 3.19 16.02 1.88
N ILE A 140 1.97 15.87 1.34
CA ILE A 140 0.74 16.29 2.03
C ILE A 140 0.56 15.50 3.33
N LEU A 141 0.77 14.19 3.32
CA LEU A 141 0.67 13.35 4.52
C LEU A 141 1.75 13.68 5.56
N VAL A 142 2.97 14.04 5.12
CA VAL A 142 4.03 14.52 6.01
C VAL A 142 3.65 15.87 6.62
N TRP A 143 3.11 16.79 5.81
CA TRP A 143 2.64 18.10 6.28
C TRP A 143 1.49 17.99 7.29
N MET A 144 0.61 16.99 7.13
CA MET A 144 -0.47 16.68 8.07
C MET A 144 0.02 15.90 9.31
N GLU A 145 1.31 15.62 9.43
CA GLU A 145 1.90 14.80 10.50
C GLU A 145 1.32 13.38 10.58
N ILE A 146 0.76 12.85 9.50
CA ILE A 146 0.28 11.46 9.43
C ILE A 146 1.46 10.51 9.16
N TYR A 147 2.44 10.97 8.39
CA TYR A 147 3.58 10.21 7.93
C TYR A 147 4.90 10.87 8.36
N ASP A 148 5.83 10.07 8.86
CA ASP A 148 7.13 10.51 9.39
C ASP A 148 8.28 9.91 8.61
N LEU A 149 9.03 10.75 7.91
CA LEU A 149 10.23 10.35 7.17
C LEU A 149 11.44 10.43 8.09
N GLN A 150 12.02 9.28 8.44
CA GLN A 150 13.20 9.19 9.31
C GLN A 150 14.48 9.20 8.48
N LYS A 151 14.73 8.11 7.73
CA LYS A 151 15.87 7.95 6.80
C LYS A 151 15.40 7.77 5.35
N TRP A 152 14.10 7.86 5.13
CA TRP A 152 13.47 7.66 3.83
C TRP A 152 13.33 8.98 3.08
N THR A 153 13.29 8.90 1.74
CA THR A 153 13.14 10.07 0.87
C THR A 153 12.01 9.83 -0.11
N HIS A 154 11.37 10.91 -0.58
CA HIS A 154 10.34 10.82 -1.63
C HIS A 154 10.87 10.15 -2.91
N THR A 155 12.16 10.26 -3.21
CA THR A 155 12.79 9.55 -4.33
C THR A 155 12.76 8.04 -4.15
N TYR A 156 12.97 7.54 -2.92
CA TYR A 156 12.82 6.12 -2.62
C TYR A 156 11.37 5.68 -2.71
N SER A 157 10.41 6.49 -2.25
CA SER A 157 8.98 6.23 -2.45
C SER A 157 8.62 6.11 -3.92
N PHE A 158 9.12 7.03 -4.76
CA PHE A 158 8.92 6.99 -6.21
C PHE A 158 9.41 5.66 -6.81
N ALA A 159 10.62 5.23 -6.44
CA ALA A 159 11.17 3.96 -6.89
C ALA A 159 10.32 2.76 -6.46
N VAL A 160 9.78 2.79 -5.23
CA VAL A 160 8.88 1.74 -4.71
C VAL A 160 7.55 1.71 -5.46
N TYR A 161 6.87 2.83 -5.63
CA TYR A 161 5.60 2.90 -6.38
C TYR A 161 5.78 2.47 -7.84
N LEU A 162 6.87 2.88 -8.47
CA LEU A 162 7.19 2.46 -9.84
C LEU A 162 7.42 0.94 -9.91
N THR A 163 8.23 0.40 -9.00
CA THR A 163 8.52 -1.04 -8.91
C THR A 163 7.25 -1.86 -8.68
N LEU A 164 6.38 -1.41 -7.77
CA LEU A 164 5.12 -2.07 -7.47
C LEU A 164 4.21 -2.16 -8.70
N GLY A 165 4.13 -1.09 -9.49
CA GLY A 165 3.37 -1.10 -10.74
C GLY A 165 3.93 -2.03 -11.80
N ILE A 166 5.26 -2.04 -11.97
CA ILE A 166 5.94 -2.88 -12.96
C ILE A 166 5.81 -4.35 -12.58
N ILE A 167 6.14 -4.75 -11.35
CA ILE A 167 6.09 -6.14 -10.90
C ILE A 167 4.66 -6.69 -11.01
N SER A 168 3.67 -5.95 -10.48
CA SER A 168 2.27 -6.40 -10.53
C SER A 168 1.78 -6.60 -11.96
N LYS A 169 2.23 -5.75 -12.89
CA LYS A 169 1.86 -5.84 -14.30
C LYS A 169 2.52 -7.03 -14.99
N LEU A 170 3.82 -7.27 -14.74
CA LEU A 170 4.53 -8.42 -15.28
C LEU A 170 3.87 -9.72 -14.80
N LEU A 171 3.48 -9.77 -13.54
CA LEU A 171 2.78 -10.91 -12.96
C LEU A 171 1.42 -11.15 -13.64
N MET A 172 0.60 -10.10 -13.83
CA MET A 172 -0.67 -10.24 -14.54
C MET A 172 -0.49 -10.68 -16.00
N MET A 173 0.51 -10.15 -16.70
CA MET A 173 0.80 -10.57 -18.07
C MET A 173 1.18 -12.06 -18.14
N PHE A 174 1.93 -12.55 -17.14
CA PHE A 174 2.25 -13.97 -17.02
C PHE A 174 0.98 -14.80 -16.78
N LEU A 175 0.13 -14.42 -15.84
CA LEU A 175 -1.09 -15.17 -15.50
C LEU A 175 -2.07 -15.25 -16.67
N VAL A 176 -2.33 -14.15 -17.35
CA VAL A 176 -3.21 -14.12 -18.54
C VAL A 176 -2.66 -15.03 -19.65
N LYS A 177 -1.34 -15.07 -19.83
CA LYS A 177 -0.70 -15.94 -20.81
C LYS A 177 -0.86 -17.42 -20.45
N GLU A 178 -0.73 -17.78 -19.17
CA GLU A 178 -0.93 -19.16 -18.73
C GLU A 178 -2.40 -19.60 -18.82
N GLU A 179 -3.35 -18.73 -18.50
CA GLU A 179 -4.77 -18.98 -18.67
C GLU A 179 -5.12 -19.30 -20.13
N ALA A 180 -4.63 -18.51 -21.08
CA ALA A 180 -4.85 -18.74 -22.51
C ALA A 180 -4.36 -20.13 -22.97
N LYS A 181 -3.18 -20.58 -22.51
CA LYS A 181 -2.64 -21.92 -22.82
C LYS A 181 -3.46 -23.07 -22.22
N VAL A 182 -4.14 -22.83 -21.10
CA VAL A 182 -5.00 -23.84 -20.45
C VAL A 182 -6.32 -23.96 -21.20
N VAL A 183 -6.91 -22.84 -21.62
CA VAL A 183 -8.12 -22.83 -22.45
C VAL A 183 -7.86 -23.52 -23.78
N GLU A 184 -6.78 -23.16 -24.49
CA GLU A 184 -6.40 -23.82 -25.74
C GLU A 184 -6.30 -25.34 -25.58
N ARG A 185 -5.66 -25.84 -24.52
CA ARG A 185 -5.53 -27.29 -24.28
C ARG A 185 -6.87 -27.99 -24.04
N ARG A 186 -7.83 -27.35 -23.37
CA ARG A 186 -9.15 -27.93 -23.13
C ARG A 186 -10.00 -28.04 -24.39
N ASP A 187 -9.82 -27.13 -25.35
CA ASP A 187 -10.58 -27.14 -26.60
C ASP A 187 -10.11 -28.23 -27.59
N TYR A 188 -8.94 -28.85 -27.33
CA TYR A 188 -8.40 -29.98 -28.12
C TYR A 188 -8.62 -31.37 -27.50
N GLU A 189 -9.16 -31.45 -26.27
CA GLU A 189 -9.50 -32.71 -25.56
C GLU A 189 -11.00 -33.03 -25.72
#